data_AF-A0A1U7LK09-F1
#
_entry.id   AF-A0A1U7LK09-F1
#
_cell.length_a   1.000
_cell.length_b   1.000
_cell.length_c   1.000
_cell.angle_alpha   90.00
_cell.angle_beta   90.00
_cell.angle_gamma   90.00
#
_symmetry.space_group_name_H-M   'P 1'
#
loop_
_entity.id
_entity.type
_entity.pdbx_description
1 polymer ?
#
loop_
_entity_poly.entity_id
_entity_poly.type
_entity_poly.pdbx_seq_one_letter_code
_entity_poly.pdbx_strand_id
1 'polypeptide(L)' 'MARNSEKAQSMLYRFRAQQAREMGMISASDPRPRDIQSVTDIQTCERWRSQVVKDISRKVNRVHDRARVINKSKFADG' A
#
# COMPACT_ATOMS: atom_id res chain seq x y z
N MET A 1 21.72 -7.91 12.87
CA MET A 1 20.27 -7.92 12.55
C MET A 1 20.10 -7.50 11.10
N ALA A 2 19.70 -8.41 10.19
CA ALA A 2 19.41 -8.05 8.80
C ALA A 2 18.23 -7.06 8.71
N ARG A 3 18.23 -6.17 7.71
CA ARG A 3 17.17 -5.17 7.51
C ARG A 3 15.83 -5.87 7.21
N ASN A 4 14.71 -5.24 7.56
CA ASN A 4 13.36 -5.83 7.37
C ASN A 4 13.13 -6.24 5.89
N SER A 5 13.58 -5.40 4.96
CA SER A 5 13.53 -5.69 3.52
C SER A 5 14.23 -7.00 3.13
N GLU A 6 15.37 -7.31 3.74
CA GLU A 6 16.14 -8.53 3.46
C GLU A 6 15.42 -9.76 4.03
N LYS A 7 14.85 -9.66 5.24
CA LYS A 7 14.04 -10.73 5.83
C LYS A 7 12.78 -11.02 5.02
N ALA A 8 12.11 -9.98 4.53
CA ALA A 8 10.92 -10.09 3.67
C ALA A 8 11.22 -10.68 2.28
N GLN A 9 12.49 -10.71 1.85
CA GLN A 9 12.89 -11.32 0.58
C GLN A 9 13.40 -12.76 0.73
N SER A 10 13.54 -13.26 1.97
CA SER A 10 13.98 -14.63 2.23
C SER A 10 13.08 -15.69 1.61
N MET A 11 13.65 -16.84 1.28
CA MET A 11 12.91 -17.97 0.70
C MET A 11 11.78 -18.46 1.60
N LEU A 12 11.99 -18.48 2.92
CA LEU A 12 10.97 -18.89 3.89
C LEU A 12 9.78 -17.92 3.92
N TYR A 13 10.03 -16.61 3.86
CA TYR A 13 8.95 -15.62 3.82
C TYR A 13 8.11 -15.78 2.55
N ARG A 14 8.75 -15.95 1.39
CA ARG A 14 8.06 -16.18 0.11
C ARG A 14 7.22 -17.47 0.13
N PHE A 15 7.75 -18.54 0.70
CA PHE A 15 7.03 -19.81 0.85
C PHE A 15 5.78 -19.67 1.73
N ARG A 16 5.89 -18.98 2.87
CA ARG A 16 4.72 -18.69 3.73
C ARG A 16 3.71 -17.76 3.05
N ALA A 17 4.18 -16.77 2.28
CA ALA A 17 3.32 -15.89 1.52
C ALA A 17 2.56 -16.66 0.43
N GLN A 18 3.20 -17.64 -0.23
CA GLN A 18 2.53 -18.50 -1.20
C GLN A 18 1.44 -19.35 -0.55
N GLN A 19 1.72 -20.02 0.58
CA GLN A 19 0.70 -20.78 1.31
C GLN A 19 -0.49 -19.91 1.73
N ALA A 20 -0.24 -18.68 2.19
CA ALA A 20 -1.31 -17.76 2.56
C ALA A 20 -2.16 -17.36 1.33
N ARG A 21 -1.53 -17.15 0.17
CA ARG A 21 -2.25 -16.88 -1.08
C ARG A 21 -3.06 -18.07 -1.56
N GLU A 22 -2.54 -19.29 -1.42
CA GLU A 22 -3.27 -20.53 -1.72
C GLU A 22 -4.51 -20.69 -0.82
N MET A 23 -4.42 -20.23 0.43
CA MET A 23 -5.57 -20.13 1.34
C MET A 23 -6.48 -18.90 1.08
N GLY A 24 -6.26 -18.17 -0.01
CA GLY A 24 -7.08 -17.00 -0.37
C GLY A 24 -6.85 -15.76 0.49
N MET A 25 -5.78 -15.71 1.29
CA MET A 25 -5.47 -14.53 2.10
C MET A 25 -4.77 -13.45 1.25
N ILE A 26 -5.39 -12.27 1.18
CA ILE A 26 -4.85 -11.10 0.47
C ILE A 26 -3.99 -10.30 1.44
N SER A 27 -2.73 -10.06 1.08
CA SER A 27 -1.81 -9.25 1.86
C SER A 27 -1.80 -7.78 1.40
N ALA A 28 -1.40 -6.87 2.28
CA ALA A 28 -1.30 -5.44 1.97
C ALA A 28 -0.23 -5.10 0.92
N SER A 29 0.66 -6.05 0.59
CA SER A 29 1.70 -5.88 -0.41
C SER A 29 1.30 -6.44 -1.78
N ASP A 30 0.15 -7.12 -1.89
CA ASP A 30 -0.28 -7.67 -3.17
C ASP A 30 -0.79 -6.53 -4.07
N PRO A 31 -0.41 -6.51 -5.36
CA PRO A 31 -0.89 -5.51 -6.29
C PRO A 31 -2.37 -5.72 -6.57
N ARG A 32 -3.14 -4.63 -6.56
CA ARG A 32 -4.55 -4.68 -6.95
C ARG A 32 -4.69 -5.14 -8.41
N PRO A 33 -5.70 -5.96 -8.75
CA PRO A 33 -6.01 -6.30 -10.14
C PRO A 33 -6.24 -5.04 -10.99
N ARG A 34 -5.78 -5.09 -12.26
CA ARG A 34 -6.02 -4.00 -13.22
C ARG A 34 -7.44 -4.03 -13.76
N ASP A 35 -7.94 -5.22 -14.04
CA ASP A 35 -9.33 -5.45 -14.40
C ASP A 35 -10.15 -5.70 -13.12
N ILE A 36 -11.20 -4.90 -12.92
CA ILE A 36 -12.07 -5.00 -11.75
C ILE A 36 -13.05 -6.16 -11.90
N GLN A 37 -13.42 -6.52 -13.14
CA GLN A 37 -14.38 -7.58 -13.41
C GLN A 37 -13.82 -8.99 -13.17
N SER A 38 -12.49 -9.12 -13.05
CA SER A 38 -11.85 -10.40 -12.73
C SER A 38 -12.06 -10.84 -11.27
N VAL A 39 -12.58 -9.95 -10.40
CA VAL A 39 -12.84 -10.25 -9.00
C VAL A 39 -14.34 -10.50 -8.82
N THR A 40 -14.70 -11.73 -8.49
CA THR A 40 -16.09 -12.16 -8.33
C THR A 40 -16.58 -12.17 -6.89
N ASP A 41 -15.65 -12.09 -5.92
CA ASP A 41 -15.95 -12.10 -4.49
C ASP A 41 -16.07 -10.69 -3.90
N ILE A 42 -17.20 -10.41 -3.25
CA ILE A 42 -17.52 -9.12 -2.63
C ILE A 42 -16.55 -8.79 -1.49
N GLN A 43 -16.15 -9.78 -0.68
CA GLN A 43 -15.25 -9.53 0.44
C GLN A 43 -13.87 -9.07 -0.04
N THR A 44 -13.40 -9.68 -1.12
CA THR A 44 -12.16 -9.28 -1.81
C THR A 44 -12.25 -7.87 -2.36
N CYS A 45 -13.38 -7.50 -2.97
CA CYS A 45 -13.62 -6.13 -3.45
C CYS A 45 -13.52 -5.08 -2.33
N GLU A 46 -14.14 -5.33 -1.17
CA GLU A 46 -14.10 -4.40 -0.03
C GLU A 46 -12.68 -4.24 0.54
N ARG A 47 -11.88 -5.30 0.54
CA ARG A 47 -10.46 -5.25 0.93
C ARG A 47 -9.67 -4.33 -0.01
N TRP A 48 -9.84 -4.49 -1.32
CA TRP A 48 -9.19 -3.62 -2.31
C TRP A 48 -9.64 -2.17 -2.20
N ARG A 49 -10.94 -1.93 -1.98
CA ARG A 49 -11.49 -0.58 -1.77
C ARG A 49 -10.83 0.10 -0.57
N SER A 50 -10.72 -0.61 0.55
CA SER A 50 -10.07 -0.10 1.77
C SER A 50 -8.60 0.26 1.54
N GLN A 51 -7.88 -0.55 0.74
CA GLN A 51 -6.50 -0.27 0.35
C GLN A 51 -6.40 1.02 -0.49
N VAL A 52 -7.29 1.19 -1.48
CA VAL A 52 -7.32 2.38 -2.35
C VAL A 52 -7.59 3.65 -1.55
N VAL A 53 -8.54 3.61 -0.61
CA VAL A 53 -8.84 4.76 0.26
C VAL A 53 -7.62 5.16 1.07
N LYS A 54 -6.91 4.19 1.68
CA LYS A 54 -5.65 4.46 2.42
C LYS A 54 -4.57 5.08 1.53
N ASP A 55 -4.44 4.63 0.29
CA ASP A 55 -3.47 5.18 -0.66
C ASP A 55 -3.80 6.62 -1.04
N ILE A 56 -5.08 6.93 -1.26
CA ILE A 56 -5.57 8.28 -1.53
C ILE A 56 -5.27 9.18 -0.34
N SER A 57 -5.65 8.77 0.88
CA SER A 57 -5.38 9.55 2.09
C SER A 57 -3.88 9.85 2.27
N ARG A 58 -3.01 8.86 2.05
CA ARG A 58 -1.55 9.07 2.09
C ARG A 58 -1.06 10.06 1.05
N LYS A 59 -1.60 10.02 -0.18
CA LYS A 59 -1.25 10.96 -1.26
C LYS A 59 -1.76 12.38 -0.96
N VAL A 60 -2.99 12.50 -0.46
CA VAL A 60 -3.61 13.78 -0.07
C VAL A 60 -2.79 14.44 1.05
N ASN A 61 -2.43 13.70 2.10
CA ASN A 61 -1.57 14.22 3.18
C ASN A 61 -0.22 14.71 2.64
N ARG A 62 0.41 13.96 1.74
CA ARG A 62 1.66 14.39 1.09
C ARG A 62 1.51 15.67 0.29
N VAL A 63 0.38 15.88 -0.38
CA VAL A 63 0.09 17.12 -1.11
C VAL A 63 -0.06 18.29 -0.14
N HIS A 64 -0.79 18.10 0.96
CA HIS A 64 -0.94 19.12 2.01
C HIS A 64 0.40 19.49 2.64
N ASP A 65 1.25 18.51 2.95
CA ASP A 65 2.59 18.75 3.50
C ASP A 65 3.46 19.56 2.53
N ARG A 66 3.45 19.21 1.25
CA ARG A 66 4.20 19.95 0.20
C ARG A 66 3.70 21.38 0.04
N ALA A 67 2.38 21.58 0.01
CA ALA A 67 1.78 22.90 -0.05
C ALA A 67 2.17 23.75 1.16
N ARG A 68 2.22 23.14 2.36
CA ARG A 68 2.67 23.81 3.59
C ARG A 68 4.14 24.19 3.56
N VAL A 69 5.02 23.34 3.01
CA VAL A 69 6.45 23.63 2.86
C VAL A 69 6.68 24.78 1.88
N ILE A 70 5.99 24.79 0.73
CA ILE A 70 6.10 25.86 -0.28
C ILE A 70 5.64 27.22 0.30
N ASN A 71 4.58 27.24 1.11
CA ASN A 71 4.13 28.48 1.74
C ASN A 71 5.12 28.95 2.82
N LYS A 72 5.68 28.05 3.63
CA LYS A 72 6.66 28.43 4.68
C LYS A 72 7.91 29.09 4.10
N SER A 73 8.43 28.61 2.96
CA SER A 73 9.60 29.24 2.31
C SER A 73 9.31 30.62 1.72
N LYS A 74 8.05 30.96 1.43
CA LYS A 74 7.69 32.30 0.92
C LYS A 74 7.58 33.37 2.00
N PHE A 75 7.53 32.99 3.29
CA PHE A 75 7.38 33.91 4.41
C PHE A 75 8.58 33.91 5.37
N ALA A 76 9.67 33.18 5.05
CA ALA A 76 10.85 33.07 5.92
C ALA A 76 12.00 34.04 5.55
N ASP A 77 11.88 34.76 4.43
CA ASP A 77 12.90 35.70 3.92
C ASP A 77 12.49 37.18 4.10
N GLY A 78 11.74 37.50 5.18
CA GLY A 78 11.31 38.86 5.52
C GLY A 78 11.66 39.23 6.94
#